data_AF-A0A2P6WB88-F1
#
_entry.id   AF-A0A2P6WB88-F1
#
_cell.length_a   1.000
_cell.length_b   1.000
_cell.length_c   1.000
_cell.angle_alpha   90.00
_cell.angle_beta   90.00
_cell.angle_gamma   90.00
#
_symmetry.space_group_name_H-M   'P 1'
#
loop_
_entity.id
_entity.type
_entity.pdbx_description
1 polymer ?
#
loop_
_entity_poly.entity_id
_entity_poly.type
_entity_poly.pdbx_seq_one_letter_code
_entity_poly.pdbx_strand_id
1 'polypeptide(L)'
;VLDHPKPRVRFQEFGDYSLKYELFTWIPKPIERIRARHKINRSVFKKFKEEGVEIPYPQSVLHQAHLMEKGQKDLKDSEPEDQVDNPN
;
A
#
# COMPACT_ATOMS: atom_id res chain seq x y z
N VAL A 1 -4.24 -28.27 -17.82
CA VAL A 1 -3.61 -27.28 -18.71
C VAL A 1 -2.91 -28.09 -19.79
N LEU A 2 -2.93 -27.62 -21.03
CA LEU A 2 -2.25 -28.30 -22.13
C LEU A 2 -0.77 -27.90 -22.16
N ASP A 3 0.09 -28.84 -22.52
CA ASP A 3 1.53 -28.61 -22.72
C ASP A 3 1.82 -27.98 -24.08
N HIS A 4 0.91 -28.16 -25.04
CA HIS A 4 0.95 -27.56 -26.37
C HIS A 4 -0.39 -26.87 -26.67
N PRO A 5 -0.40 -25.56 -26.96
CA PRO A 5 0.74 -24.63 -26.91
C PRO A 5 1.25 -24.44 -25.47
N LYS A 6 2.57 -24.21 -25.34
CA LYS A 6 3.23 -24.08 -24.03
C LYS A 6 2.63 -22.91 -23.23
N PRO A 7 2.31 -23.08 -21.94
CA PRO A 7 1.98 -21.99 -21.03
C PRO A 7 3.05 -20.89 -21.05
N ARG A 8 2.61 -19.64 -21.03
CA ARG A 8 3.51 -18.47 -21.04
C ARG A 8 3.20 -17.58 -19.85
N VAL A 9 4.25 -17.14 -19.16
CA VAL A 9 4.18 -16.12 -18.11
C VAL A 9 4.92 -14.90 -18.60
N ARG A 10 4.37 -13.72 -18.35
CA ARG A 10 5.00 -12.44 -18.67
C ARG A 10 4.88 -11.49 -17.49
N PHE A 11 5.98 -10.85 -17.12
CA PHE A 11 5.95 -9.67 -16.24
C PHE A 11 5.37 -8.50 -17.04
N GLN A 12 4.35 -7.87 -16.49
CA GLN A 12 3.65 -6.77 -17.14
C GLN A 12 4.23 -5.44 -16.68
N GLU A 13 4.16 -5.16 -15.37
CA GLU A 13 4.56 -3.89 -14.77
C GLU A 13 4.70 -4.01 -13.25
N PHE A 14 5.33 -2.99 -12.65
CA PHE A 14 5.23 -2.71 -11.23
C PHE A 14 3.88 -2.03 -10.95
N GLY A 15 3.07 -2.59 -10.06
CA GLY A 15 1.89 -1.92 -9.50
C GLY A 15 2.22 -1.27 -8.16
N ASP A 16 1.31 -0.42 -7.67
CA ASP A 16 1.50 0.41 -6.48
C ASP A 16 2.05 -0.35 -5.25
N TYR A 17 1.60 -1.59 -5.07
CA TYR A 17 2.09 -2.49 -4.03
C TYR A 17 2.25 -3.92 -4.56
N SER A 18 2.58 -4.13 -5.84
CA SER A 18 2.64 -5.50 -6.39
C SER A 18 3.51 -5.63 -7.64
N LEU A 19 3.92 -6.86 -7.95
CA LEU A 19 4.45 -7.21 -9.27
C LEU A 19 3.33 -7.84 -10.10
N LYS A 20 2.97 -7.25 -11.23
CA LYS A 20 1.91 -7.78 -12.08
C LYS A 20 2.47 -8.78 -13.09
N TYR A 21 1.96 -10.01 -13.04
CA TYR A 21 2.28 -11.06 -13.99
C TYR A 21 1.01 -11.54 -14.70
N GLU A 22 1.13 -11.79 -15.99
CA GLU A 22 0.09 -12.44 -16.79
C GLU A 22 0.48 -13.89 -17.09
N LEU A 23 -0.45 -14.82 -16.89
CA LEU A 23 -0.30 -16.23 -17.21
C LEU A 23 -1.28 -16.61 -18.33
N PHE A 24 -0.73 -16.95 -19.50
CA PHE A 24 -1.46 -17.47 -20.65
C PHE A 24 -1.36 -18.99 -20.66
N THR A 25 -2.52 -19.66 -20.60
CA THR A 25 -2.60 -21.13 -20.66
C THR A 25 -3.70 -21.58 -21.59
N TRP A 26 -3.53 -22.77 -22.14
CA TRP A 26 -4.52 -23.43 -22.98
C TRP A 26 -5.23 -24.54 -22.20
N ILE A 27 -6.53 -24.62 -22.38
CA ILE A 27 -7.40 -25.63 -21.75
C ILE A 27 -8.07 -26.45 -22.85
N PRO A 28 -8.30 -27.75 -22.62
CA PRO A 28 -8.86 -28.64 -23.63
C PRO A 28 -10.31 -28.31 -23.98
N LYS A 29 -11.11 -27.89 -22.99
CA LYS A 29 -12.53 -27.59 -23.17
C LYS A 29 -12.89 -26.27 -22.50
N PRO A 30 -13.65 -25.37 -23.15
CA PRO A 30 -14.06 -24.10 -22.56
C PRO A 30 -14.81 -24.25 -21.23
N ILE A 31 -15.62 -25.31 -21.08
CA ILE A 31 -16.41 -25.57 -19.87
C ILE A 31 -15.54 -25.84 -18.62
N GLU A 32 -14.29 -26.25 -18.82
CA GLU A 32 -13.35 -26.51 -17.72
C GLU A 32 -12.62 -25.25 -17.24
N ARG A 33 -12.83 -24.10 -17.89
CA ARG A 33 -12.10 -22.84 -17.63
C ARG A 33 -12.09 -22.47 -16.15
N ILE A 34 -13.25 -22.51 -15.49
CA ILE A 34 -13.38 -22.12 -14.08
C ILE A 34 -12.56 -23.06 -13.20
N ARG A 35 -12.69 -24.38 -13.42
CA ARG A 35 -11.96 -25.40 -12.65
C ARG A 35 -10.46 -25.32 -12.88
N ALA A 36 -10.03 -25.09 -14.11
CA ALA A 36 -8.63 -24.89 -14.46
C ALA A 36 -8.06 -23.66 -13.76
N ARG A 37 -8.74 -22.50 -13.85
CA ARG A 37 -8.32 -21.26 -13.18
C ARG A 37 -8.20 -21.44 -11.67
N HIS A 38 -9.19 -22.06 -11.04
CA HIS A 38 -9.15 -22.33 -9.60
C HIS A 38 -7.96 -23.22 -9.21
N LYS A 39 -7.71 -24.31 -9.94
CA LYS A 39 -6.56 -25.19 -9.69
C LYS A 39 -5.23 -24.45 -9.84
N ILE A 40 -5.07 -23.67 -10.91
CA ILE A 40 -3.87 -22.88 -11.17
C ILE A 40 -3.65 -21.89 -10.02
N ASN A 41 -4.64 -21.05 -9.70
CA ASN A 41 -4.51 -20.04 -8.65
C ASN A 41 -4.17 -20.65 -7.29
N ARG A 42 -4.81 -21.78 -6.94
CA ARG A 42 -4.52 -22.48 -5.69
C ARG A 42 -3.10 -23.06 -5.68
N SER A 43 -2.63 -23.59 -6.81
CA SER A 43 -1.26 -24.10 -6.92
C SER A 43 -0.21 -22.99 -6.82
N VAL A 44 -0.45 -21.84 -7.46
CA VAL A 44 0.42 -20.66 -7.39
C VAL A 44 0.47 -20.15 -5.95
N PHE A 45 -0.68 -19.97 -5.31
CA PHE A 45 -0.74 -19.52 -3.92
C PHE A 45 -0.01 -20.46 -2.96
N LYS A 46 -0.21 -21.78 -3.11
CA LYS A 46 0.50 -22.78 -2.30
C LYS A 46 2.02 -22.68 -2.52
N LYS A 47 2.47 -22.57 -3.77
CA LYS A 47 3.89 -22.49 -4.09
C LYS A 47 4.51 -21.19 -3.60
N PHE A 48 3.82 -20.07 -3.71
CA PHE A 48 4.27 -18.80 -3.14
C PHE A 48 4.47 -18.91 -1.63
N LYS A 49 3.51 -19.53 -0.93
CA LYS A 49 3.65 -19.76 0.51
C LYS A 49 4.84 -20.66 0.86
N GLU A 50 5.08 -21.73 0.09
CA GLU A 50 6.23 -22.62 0.28
C GLU A 50 7.58 -21.92 0.06
N GLU A 51 7.66 -21.02 -0.92
CA GLU A 51 8.87 -20.25 -1.26
C GLU A 51 9.01 -18.97 -0.43
N GLY A 52 8.11 -18.70 0.53
CA GLY A 52 8.14 -17.50 1.36
C GLY A 52 7.78 -16.21 0.61
N VAL A 53 7.13 -16.30 -0.56
CA VAL A 53 6.62 -15.15 -1.30
C VAL A 53 5.32 -14.67 -0.66
N GLU A 54 5.38 -13.55 0.04
CA GLU A 54 4.22 -12.88 0.63
C GLU A 54 3.53 -12.00 -0.41
N ILE A 55 2.18 -12.03 -0.43
CA ILE A 55 1.38 -11.12 -1.24
C ILE A 55 1.06 -9.89 -0.38
N PRO A 56 1.66 -8.74 -0.65
CA PRO A 56 1.48 -7.56 0.19
C PRO A 56 0.03 -7.05 0.12
N TYR A 57 -0.48 -6.61 1.26
CA TYR A 57 -1.64 -5.74 1.32
C TYR A 57 -1.22 -4.30 1.03
N PRO A 58 -2.09 -3.45 0.45
CA PRO A 58 -1.80 -2.03 0.32
C PRO A 58 -1.48 -1.43 1.69
N GLN A 59 -0.31 -0.82 1.84
CA GLN A 59 0.13 -0.15 3.07
C GLN A 59 0.33 1.33 2.78
N SER A 60 -0.35 2.18 3.55
CA SER A 60 -0.16 3.63 3.51
C SER A 60 0.43 4.09 4.84
N VAL A 61 1.49 4.88 4.78
CA VAL A 61 2.06 5.53 5.96
C VAL A 61 1.43 6.91 6.10
N LEU A 62 0.73 7.15 7.22
CA LEU A 62 0.20 8.48 7.54
C LEU A 62 1.32 9.32 8.16
N HIS A 63 1.80 10.33 7.43
CA HIS A 63 2.69 11.33 8.01
C HIS A 63 1.86 12.46 8.63
N GLN A 64 1.77 12.47 9.96
CA GLN A 64 1.08 13.53 10.69
C GLN A 64 2.03 14.73 10.83
N ALA A 65 1.85 15.74 10.00
CA ALA A 65 2.57 17.00 10.13
C ALA A 65 2.09 17.69 11.42
N HIS A 66 2.95 17.71 12.44
CA HIS A 66 2.71 18.44 13.68
C HIS A 66 2.99 19.92 13.44
N LEU A 67 1.98 20.66 12.97
CA LEU A 67 2.00 22.11 12.99
C LEU A 67 1.52 22.55 14.37
N MET A 68 2.43 22.63 15.36
CA MET A 68 2.13 23.29 16.62
C MET A 68 2.70 24.70 16.68
N GLU A 69 1.75 25.62 16.86
CA GLU A 69 1.75 26.73 17.82
C GLU A 69 2.97 27.66 17.83
N LYS A 70 2.96 28.67 16.95
CA LYS A 70 3.81 29.85 17.07
C LYS A 70 3.04 31.16 17.32
N GLY A 71 1.85 31.13 17.92
CA GLY A 71 0.98 32.32 17.92
C GLY A 71 0.24 32.72 19.20
N GLN A 72 0.49 32.12 20.37
CA GLN A 72 -0.31 32.44 21.57
C GLN A 72 0.46 32.77 22.86
N LYS A 73 1.79 32.97 22.80
CA LYS A 73 2.56 33.41 23.99
C LYS A 73 2.83 34.91 24.07
N ASP A 74 2.60 35.68 23.01
CA ASP A 74 3.06 37.07 22.96
C ASP A 74 2.03 38.10 23.48
N LEU A 75 0.86 37.67 23.96
CA LEU A 75 -0.24 38.57 24.38
C LEU A 75 -0.55 38.54 25.89
N LYS A 76 0.24 37.84 26.72
CA LYS A 76 -0.01 37.78 28.18
C LYS A 76 1.04 38.47 29.05
N ASP A 77 2.13 38.97 28.48
CA ASP A 77 3.20 39.64 29.24
C ASP A 77 3.09 41.18 29.25
N SER A 78 1.97 41.75 28.79
CA SER A 78 1.76 43.20 28.82
C SER A 78 0.42 43.58 29.46
N GLU A 79 0.38 43.61 30.79
CA GLU A 79 -0.40 44.57 31.60
C GLU A 79 -0.19 44.29 33.09
N PRO A 80 -0.33 45.28 34.00
CA PRO A 80 0.28 46.61 34.09
C PRO A 80 1.00 46.74 35.47
N GLU A 81 1.15 47.96 36.04
CA GLU A 81 1.79 48.29 37.35
C GLU A 81 3.31 48.55 37.23
N ASP A 82 3.86 49.76 37.42
CA ASP A 82 3.58 50.78 38.41
C ASP A 82 4.01 52.18 37.91
N GLN A 83 3.08 53.15 37.85
CA GLN A 83 3.43 54.58 37.92
C GLN A 83 3.07 55.07 39.32
N VAL A 84 3.93 54.73 40.27
CA VAL A 84 3.97 55.36 41.59
C VAL A 84 4.65 56.72 41.41
N ASP A 85 3.94 57.76 41.83
CA ASP A 85 4.37 59.12 42.19
C ASP A 85 5.79 59.56 41.81
N ASN A 86 5.89 60.67 41.08
CA ASN A 86 6.86 61.67 41.51
C ASN A 86 6.37 63.10 41.20
N PRO A 87 6.36 64.00 42.20
CA PRO A 87 5.86 65.35 42.06
C PRO A 87 6.94 66.30 41.55
N ASN A 88 6.43 67.47 41.12
CA ASN A 88 7.11 68.70 40.73
C ASN A 88 7.34 68.90 39.22
#